data_AF-A0A094ISE0-F1
#
_entry.id   AF-A0A094ISE0-F1
#
_cell.length_a   1.000
_cell.length_b   1.000
_cell.length_c   1.000
_cell.angle_alpha   90.00
_cell.angle_beta   90.00
_cell.angle_gamma   90.00
#
_symmetry.space_group_name_H-M   'P 1'
#
loop_
_entity.id
_entity.type
_entity.pdbx_description
1 polymer ?
#
loop_
_entity_poly.entity_id
_entity_poly.type
_entity_poly.pdbx_seq_one_letter_code
_entity_poly.pdbx_strand_id
1 'polypeptide(L)'
;MCGIVGIVGKDPVNQALYDSLTMLQHRGQDAAGIMTVHNNTLRLRKANGLVRDVFHTRHMHRLAGRIGIGHVRYPTAGSSSSAEAQPFYVNSPFGIAMAHNGNLTNALELQEQLFAKARRHINTTSDSEILLNVFAHELYQQKSLHPSADDVFATVSRVHRQIRGAYAVVAMIIGHGIVAFRDPWGIRPLVLGQRETANGNEYIVASESVAIDGTGFTYLRDIEPGEAVYITEDGELYSRQCADNPQHCPCIFEYVYFARPDSFIDKISVYASRVNMGRKLGEKIKREYADLDIDVVIPIPETSCDIALEMANILGLPYRQGFVKNRYIGRTFIMPGQTMRRKSVRRKLNAIGAEFRGKNVLLVDDSIVRGTTSEQIIEMAREAGAKKVYFASAAPEIRFPNVYGIDMPSANELIGHGRECSEINALIKADGLIYQDLEDLIAAVQQENPSITQFETSVFNGEYITGDINQSYLDRLDAARNDVARHGGEGEEDANLELHNENDDD
;
A
#
# COMPACT_ATOMS: atom_id res chain seq x y z
N MET A 1 2.40 2.88 0.68
CA MET A 1 1.15 2.25 1.15
C MET A 1 1.54 1.02 1.94
N CYS A 2 0.94 0.78 3.10
CA CYS A 2 1.35 -0.25 4.04
C CYS A 2 0.42 -1.47 4.02
N GLY A 3 0.78 -2.53 4.73
CA GLY A 3 -0.11 -3.66 5.01
C GLY A 3 -0.39 -3.76 6.51
N ILE A 4 -1.65 -4.01 6.88
CA ILE A 4 -2.09 -4.21 8.27
C ILE A 4 -2.80 -5.55 8.44
N VAL A 5 -2.71 -6.10 9.65
CA VAL A 5 -3.44 -7.28 10.09
C VAL A 5 -3.82 -7.15 11.55
N GLY A 6 -4.97 -7.67 11.95
CA GLY A 6 -5.33 -7.90 13.35
C GLY A 6 -6.08 -9.20 13.53
N ILE A 7 -5.81 -9.90 14.63
CA ILE A 7 -6.40 -11.20 14.92
C ILE A 7 -6.93 -11.21 16.36
N VAL A 8 -8.18 -11.63 16.52
CA VAL A 8 -8.75 -12.07 17.80
C VAL A 8 -8.91 -13.59 17.72
N GLY A 9 -8.04 -14.30 18.42
CA GLY A 9 -7.96 -15.76 18.45
C GLY A 9 -8.46 -16.38 19.76
N LYS A 10 -8.54 -17.70 19.76
CA LYS A 10 -8.72 -18.57 20.94
C LYS A 10 -7.39 -19.20 21.37
N ASP A 11 -6.41 -19.20 20.48
CA ASP A 11 -5.04 -19.67 20.69
C ASP A 11 -3.99 -18.57 20.42
N PRO A 12 -2.70 -18.77 20.77
CA PRO A 12 -1.67 -17.76 20.52
C PRO A 12 -1.60 -17.30 19.05
N VAL A 13 -1.58 -15.99 18.81
CA VAL A 13 -1.71 -15.41 17.45
C VAL A 13 -0.41 -14.94 16.82
N ASN A 14 0.72 -14.98 17.53
CA ASN A 14 2.02 -14.47 17.05
C ASN A 14 2.42 -15.05 15.68
N GLN A 15 2.34 -16.38 15.51
CA GLN A 15 2.72 -17.03 14.26
C GLN A 15 1.75 -16.65 13.13
N ALA A 16 0.45 -16.65 13.38
CA ALA A 16 -0.54 -16.25 12.38
C ALA A 16 -0.38 -14.79 11.94
N LEU A 17 -0.03 -13.88 12.85
CA LEU A 17 0.30 -12.49 12.53
C LEU A 17 1.57 -12.41 11.66
N TYR A 18 2.63 -13.14 12.01
CA TYR A 18 3.86 -13.21 11.23
C TYR A 18 3.61 -13.75 9.80
N ASP A 19 2.85 -14.84 9.68
CA ASP A 19 2.53 -15.47 8.40
C ASP A 19 1.67 -14.53 7.53
N SER A 20 0.67 -13.87 8.13
CA SER A 20 -0.15 -12.86 7.46
C SER A 20 0.70 -11.71 6.92
N LEU A 21 1.61 -11.16 7.73
CA LEU A 21 2.50 -10.08 7.31
C LEU A 21 3.46 -10.52 6.20
N THR A 22 3.89 -11.77 6.20
CA THR A 22 4.71 -12.33 5.11
C THR A 22 3.93 -12.38 3.80
N MET A 23 2.63 -12.70 3.84
CA MET A 23 1.74 -12.66 2.67
C MET A 23 1.45 -11.24 2.18
N LEU A 24 1.53 -10.24 3.07
CA LEU A 24 1.36 -8.82 2.78
C LEU A 24 2.68 -8.08 2.54
N GLN A 25 3.83 -8.76 2.51
CA GLN A 25 5.16 -8.15 2.43
C GLN A 25 5.36 -7.29 1.17
N HIS A 26 4.62 -7.54 0.08
CA HIS A 26 4.66 -6.70 -1.12
C HIS A 26 4.12 -5.29 -0.85
N ARG A 27 3.26 -5.11 0.16
CA ARG A 27 2.78 -3.81 0.63
C ARG A 27 3.80 -3.05 1.47
N GLY A 28 5.02 -3.53 1.67
CA GLY A 28 5.99 -2.80 2.46
C GLY A 28 7.16 -3.65 2.88
N GLN A 29 8.39 -3.22 2.59
CA GLN A 29 9.62 -3.97 2.84
C GLN A 29 10.62 -3.22 3.72
N ASP A 30 10.24 -2.03 4.17
CA ASP A 30 11.13 -1.11 4.87
C ASP A 30 11.14 -1.34 6.38
N ALA A 31 9.99 -1.67 6.97
CA ALA A 31 9.88 -2.06 8.38
C ALA A 31 8.73 -3.03 8.60
N ALA A 32 8.77 -3.76 9.72
CA ALA A 32 7.68 -4.60 10.18
C ALA A 32 7.50 -4.48 11.70
N GLY A 33 6.28 -4.71 12.19
CA GLY A 33 5.98 -4.70 13.62
C GLY A 33 4.79 -5.58 13.97
N ILE A 34 4.86 -6.24 15.12
CA ILE A 34 3.78 -7.01 15.74
C ILE A 34 3.63 -6.56 17.18
N MET A 35 2.39 -6.36 17.60
CA MET A 35 2.01 -6.11 18.98
C MET A 35 0.91 -7.06 19.42
N THR A 36 1.12 -7.76 20.53
CA THR A 36 0.12 -8.65 21.13
C THR A 36 -0.22 -8.20 22.55
N VAL A 37 -1.36 -8.65 23.07
CA VAL A 37 -1.73 -8.47 24.48
C VAL A 37 -1.74 -9.82 25.20
N HIS A 38 -1.05 -9.87 26.33
CA HIS A 38 -1.01 -11.03 27.22
C HIS A 38 -1.05 -10.57 28.68
N ASN A 39 -1.99 -11.10 29.46
CA ASN A 39 -2.22 -10.70 30.85
C ASN A 39 -2.32 -9.17 31.00
N ASN A 40 -3.16 -8.54 30.16
CA ASN A 40 -3.36 -7.08 30.11
C ASN A 40 -2.08 -6.24 29.92
N THR A 41 -1.03 -6.86 29.38
CA THR A 41 0.25 -6.21 29.09
C THR A 41 0.57 -6.34 27.61
N LEU A 42 1.03 -5.26 27.00
CA LEU A 42 1.44 -5.27 25.59
C LEU A 42 2.83 -5.85 25.43
N ARG A 43 3.00 -6.61 24.35
CA ARG A 43 4.28 -7.16 23.91
C ARG A 43 4.52 -6.67 22.51
N LEU A 44 5.58 -5.89 22.32
CA LEU A 44 5.93 -5.27 21.04
C LEU A 44 7.26 -5.81 20.53
N ARG A 45 7.28 -6.10 19.22
CA ARG A 45 8.52 -6.12 18.43
C ARG A 45 8.26 -5.36 17.13
N LYS A 46 9.06 -4.34 16.86
CA LYS A 46 9.12 -3.63 15.58
C LYS A 46 10.56 -3.26 15.24
N ALA A 47 10.92 -3.26 13.97
CA ALA A 47 12.21 -2.80 13.47
C ALA A 47 12.17 -2.58 11.95
N ASN A 48 13.21 -1.95 11.40
CA ASN A 48 13.44 -1.85 9.97
C ASN A 48 13.83 -3.22 9.38
N GLY A 49 13.41 -3.49 8.16
CA GLY A 49 13.68 -4.73 7.41
C GLY A 49 12.43 -5.51 7.03
N LEU A 50 12.66 -6.62 6.33
CA LEU A 50 11.62 -7.59 5.98
C LEU A 50 11.10 -8.29 7.24
N VAL A 51 9.88 -8.79 7.19
CA VAL A 51 9.23 -9.53 8.30
C VAL A 51 10.16 -10.64 8.82
N ARG A 52 10.75 -11.43 7.92
CA ARG A 52 11.67 -12.50 8.28
C ARG A 52 12.96 -12.05 9.00
N ASP A 53 13.39 -10.82 8.76
CA ASP A 53 14.61 -10.26 9.33
C ASP A 53 14.32 -9.52 10.64
N VAL A 54 13.08 -9.08 10.86
CA VAL A 54 12.64 -8.35 12.06
C VAL A 54 12.31 -9.28 13.24
N PHE A 55 11.67 -10.43 12.97
CA PHE A 55 11.22 -11.36 14.00
C PHE A 55 12.10 -12.60 14.08
N HIS A 56 12.80 -12.76 15.19
CA HIS A 56 13.57 -13.97 15.53
C HIS A 56 12.83 -14.78 16.59
N THR A 57 13.26 -16.03 16.82
CA THR A 57 12.67 -16.95 17.80
C THR A 57 12.45 -16.32 19.18
N ARG A 58 13.44 -15.57 19.71
CA ARG A 58 13.33 -14.87 21.00
C ARG A 58 12.21 -13.81 21.01
N HIS A 59 11.99 -13.12 19.88
CA HIS A 59 10.92 -12.14 19.74
C HIS A 59 9.55 -12.84 19.69
N MET A 60 9.46 -13.95 18.97
CA MET A 60 8.22 -14.73 18.85
C MET A 60 7.77 -15.30 20.20
N HIS A 61 8.71 -15.74 21.05
CA HIS A 61 8.40 -16.16 22.42
C HIS A 61 7.88 -15.01 23.29
N ARG A 62 8.38 -13.77 23.10
CA ARG A 62 7.92 -12.58 23.82
C ARG A 62 6.52 -12.14 23.39
N LEU A 63 6.16 -12.33 22.13
CA LEU A 63 4.86 -11.97 21.53
C LEU A 63 3.74 -12.95 21.95
N ALA A 64 3.65 -13.29 23.23
CA ALA A 64 2.55 -14.10 23.74
C ALA A 64 1.21 -13.34 23.64
N GLY A 65 0.10 -14.07 23.58
CA GLY A 65 -1.24 -13.48 23.56
C GLY A 65 -2.14 -14.07 22.49
N ARG A 66 -3.45 -13.97 22.72
CA ARG A 66 -4.51 -14.42 21.79
C ARG A 66 -5.06 -13.31 20.92
N ILE A 67 -4.64 -12.08 21.17
CA ILE A 67 -5.09 -10.89 20.45
C ILE A 67 -3.85 -10.09 20.08
N GLY A 68 -3.80 -9.61 18.84
CA GLY A 68 -2.70 -8.79 18.38
C GLY A 68 -2.92 -8.19 17.00
N ILE A 69 -2.05 -7.24 16.69
CA ILE A 69 -2.03 -6.50 15.43
C ILE A 69 -0.63 -6.49 14.84
N GLY A 70 -0.55 -6.37 13.52
CA GLY A 70 0.69 -6.36 12.77
C GLY A 70 0.68 -5.31 11.66
N HIS A 71 1.88 -4.88 11.26
CA HIS A 71 2.07 -3.92 10.20
C HIS A 71 3.34 -4.21 9.39
N VAL A 72 3.30 -3.98 8.08
CA VAL A 72 4.45 -3.87 7.19
C VAL A 72 4.46 -2.49 6.52
N ARG A 73 5.60 -1.80 6.60
CA ARG A 73 5.75 -0.42 6.14
C ARG A 73 6.33 -0.35 4.74
N TYR A 74 5.68 0.42 3.88
CA TYR A 74 6.30 0.98 2.69
C TYR A 74 6.74 2.40 3.02
N PRO A 75 7.97 2.80 2.67
CA PRO A 75 8.48 4.12 3.03
C PRO A 75 7.62 5.19 2.34
N THR A 76 7.11 6.14 3.12
CA THR A 76 6.35 7.30 2.66
C THR A 76 7.01 8.57 3.17
N ALA A 77 6.59 9.74 2.68
CA ALA A 77 7.03 11.01 3.26
C ALA A 77 6.70 11.06 4.76
N GLY A 78 7.68 11.38 5.61
CA GLY A 78 7.52 11.43 7.07
C GLY A 78 7.56 10.07 7.78
N SER A 79 8.08 9.00 7.16
CA SER A 79 8.23 7.69 7.81
C SER A 79 9.45 6.92 7.31
N SER A 80 10.62 7.16 7.92
CA SER A 80 11.89 6.51 7.58
C SER A 80 12.58 5.82 8.76
N SER A 81 12.40 6.31 9.99
CA SER A 81 13.06 5.74 11.18
C SER A 81 12.37 4.47 11.68
N SER A 82 13.09 3.61 12.40
CA SER A 82 12.50 2.47 13.13
C SER A 82 11.51 2.92 14.22
N ALA A 83 11.70 4.12 14.78
CA ALA A 83 10.76 4.74 15.72
C ALA A 83 9.39 4.97 15.08
N GLU A 84 9.38 5.30 13.79
CA GLU A 84 8.20 5.51 12.96
C GLU A 84 7.60 4.21 12.41
N ALA A 85 8.20 3.06 12.72
CA ALA A 85 7.58 1.78 12.40
C ALA A 85 6.32 1.59 13.25
N GLN A 86 5.28 1.01 12.67
CA GLN A 86 4.03 0.70 13.36
C GLN A 86 4.04 -0.76 13.86
N PRO A 87 3.19 -1.16 14.82
CA PRO A 87 2.15 -0.36 15.49
C PRO A 87 2.67 0.71 16.45
N PHE A 88 1.90 1.81 16.58
CA PHE A 88 2.09 2.80 17.66
C PHE A 88 1.24 2.43 18.88
N TYR A 89 1.59 2.98 20.05
CA TYR A 89 0.88 2.75 21.30
C TYR A 89 0.80 4.02 22.16
N VAL A 90 -0.31 4.18 22.87
CA VAL A 90 -0.47 5.13 23.98
C VAL A 90 -1.06 4.42 25.20
N ASN A 91 -0.57 4.75 26.40
CA ASN A 91 -0.99 4.10 27.64
C ASN A 91 -2.30 4.63 28.24
N SER A 92 -2.85 5.73 27.70
CA SER A 92 -4.06 6.34 28.20
C SER A 92 -4.96 6.86 27.08
N PRO A 93 -6.28 6.60 27.13
CA PRO A 93 -6.97 5.77 28.13
C PRO A 93 -6.74 4.27 27.88
N PHE A 94 -6.83 3.44 28.93
CA PHE A 94 -6.75 1.96 28.93
C PHE A 94 -5.44 1.30 28.46
N GLY A 95 -4.84 1.83 27.40
CA GLY A 95 -3.79 1.20 26.62
C GLY A 95 -4.33 0.86 25.23
N ILE A 96 -3.91 1.63 24.22
CA ILE A 96 -4.40 1.53 22.85
C ILE A 96 -3.22 1.40 21.92
N ALA A 97 -3.23 0.37 21.08
CA ALA A 97 -2.28 0.17 20.00
C ALA A 97 -2.97 0.34 18.66
N MET A 98 -2.28 0.84 17.64
CA MET A 98 -2.85 1.06 16.32
C MET A 98 -1.85 0.82 15.18
N ALA A 99 -2.34 0.18 14.13
CA ALA A 99 -1.71 0.11 12.82
C ALA A 99 -2.66 0.69 11.76
N HIS A 100 -2.08 1.40 10.80
CA HIS A 100 -2.76 2.23 9.83
C HIS A 100 -2.11 2.07 8.45
N ASN A 101 -2.94 1.85 7.44
CA ASN A 101 -2.58 1.97 6.03
C ASN A 101 -3.36 3.12 5.41
N GLY A 102 -2.68 4.20 5.05
CA GLY A 102 -3.32 5.39 4.49
C GLY A 102 -2.47 6.64 4.60
N ASN A 103 -3.09 7.80 4.45
CA ASN A 103 -2.50 9.10 4.74
C ASN A 103 -3.58 10.11 5.18
N LEU A 104 -3.32 10.86 6.25
CA LEU A 104 -4.17 11.96 6.69
C LEU A 104 -3.79 13.28 6.00
N THR A 105 -4.72 13.86 5.25
CA THR A 105 -4.53 15.12 4.50
C THR A 105 -4.50 16.34 5.41
N ASN A 106 -5.09 16.23 6.61
CA ASN A 106 -5.12 17.29 7.61
C ASN A 106 -4.25 17.02 8.85
N ALA A 107 -3.20 16.20 8.72
CA ALA A 107 -2.33 15.82 9.83
C ALA A 107 -1.79 17.03 10.64
N LEU A 108 -1.32 18.08 9.98
CA LEU A 108 -0.79 19.29 10.64
C LEU A 108 -1.84 19.99 11.51
N GLU A 109 -3.06 20.13 10.99
CA GLU A 109 -4.18 20.72 11.73
C GLU A 109 -4.52 19.88 12.97
N LEU A 110 -4.55 18.56 12.82
CA LEU A 110 -4.84 17.63 13.91
C LEU A 110 -3.75 17.65 14.99
N GLN A 111 -2.48 17.74 14.59
CA GLN A 111 -1.36 17.83 15.51
C GLN A 111 -1.46 19.08 16.40
N GLU A 112 -1.75 20.25 15.81
CA GLU A 112 -1.97 21.49 16.54
C GLU A 112 -3.17 21.39 17.50
N GLN A 113 -4.27 20.78 17.04
CA GLN A 113 -5.47 20.58 17.87
C GLN A 113 -5.21 19.65 19.06
N LEU A 114 -4.52 18.53 18.85
CA LEU A 114 -4.15 17.58 19.91
C LEU A 114 -3.24 18.24 20.95
N PHE A 115 -2.27 19.03 20.51
CA PHE A 115 -1.40 19.77 21.40
C PHE A 115 -2.18 20.80 22.24
N ALA A 116 -2.97 21.66 21.58
CA ALA A 116 -3.67 22.75 22.25
C ALA A 116 -4.82 22.28 23.17
N LYS A 117 -5.63 21.30 22.74
CA LYS A 117 -6.83 20.87 23.47
C LYS A 117 -6.57 19.69 24.39
N ALA A 118 -5.80 18.71 23.93
CA ALA A 118 -5.60 17.45 24.65
C ALA A 118 -4.26 17.38 25.41
N ARG A 119 -3.34 18.32 25.17
CA ARG A 119 -1.96 18.30 25.71
C ARG A 119 -1.25 16.99 25.37
N ARG A 120 -1.54 16.45 24.18
CA ARG A 120 -0.89 15.26 23.63
C ARG A 120 0.24 15.71 22.72
N HIS A 121 1.46 15.37 23.10
CA HIS A 121 2.63 15.56 22.25
C HIS A 121 2.72 14.40 21.24
N ILE A 122 3.17 14.71 20.03
CA ILE A 122 3.40 13.75 18.95
C ILE A 122 4.92 13.71 18.75
N ASN A 123 5.51 12.54 18.96
CA ASN A 123 6.96 12.38 18.96
C ASN A 123 7.55 12.17 17.55
N THR A 124 6.73 11.73 16.60
CA THR A 124 7.16 11.40 15.24
C THR A 124 6.49 12.30 14.20
N THR A 125 6.92 12.17 12.94
CA THR A 125 6.24 12.80 11.80
C THR A 125 5.18 11.91 11.16
N SER A 126 4.91 10.74 11.75
CA SER A 126 3.90 9.80 11.25
C SER A 126 2.49 10.27 11.58
N ASP A 127 1.68 10.43 10.55
CA ASP A 127 0.24 10.68 10.66
C ASP A 127 -0.52 9.58 11.41
N SER A 128 0.07 8.39 11.52
CA SER A 128 -0.48 7.24 12.24
C SER A 128 -0.40 7.43 13.76
N GLU A 129 0.63 8.12 14.27
CA GLU A 129 0.70 8.52 15.68
C GLU A 129 -0.36 9.59 16.00
N ILE A 130 -0.57 10.52 15.06
CA ILE A 130 -1.64 11.53 15.14
C ILE A 130 -3.00 10.83 15.20
N LEU A 131 -3.28 9.90 14.27
CA LEU A 131 -4.54 9.16 14.21
C LEU A 131 -4.81 8.38 15.51
N LEU A 132 -3.81 7.69 16.04
CA LEU A 132 -3.88 7.01 17.33
C LEU A 132 -4.27 7.97 18.45
N ASN A 133 -3.66 9.16 18.50
CA ASN A 133 -3.92 10.14 19.54
C ASN A 133 -5.29 10.82 19.40
N VAL A 134 -5.80 11.04 18.17
CA VAL A 134 -7.19 11.47 17.94
C VAL A 134 -8.15 10.41 18.47
N PHE A 135 -7.97 9.14 18.09
CA PHE A 135 -8.81 8.04 18.57
C PHE A 135 -8.78 7.92 20.10
N ALA A 136 -7.58 7.96 20.71
CA ALA A 136 -7.41 7.90 22.15
C ALA A 136 -8.06 9.08 22.88
N HIS A 137 -8.00 10.29 22.29
CA HIS A 137 -8.67 11.45 22.84
C HIS A 137 -10.20 11.29 22.80
N GLU A 138 -10.75 10.85 21.67
CA GLU A 138 -12.19 10.64 21.52
C GLU A 138 -12.72 9.53 22.42
N LEU A 139 -11.95 8.46 22.63
CA LEU A 139 -12.33 7.39 23.55
C LEU A 139 -12.33 7.89 24.99
N TYR A 140 -11.35 8.72 25.37
CA TYR A 140 -11.29 9.31 26.71
C TYR A 140 -12.52 10.16 27.03
N GLN A 141 -13.11 10.83 26.02
CA GLN A 141 -14.32 11.63 26.20
C GLN A 141 -15.57 10.80 26.54
N GLN A 142 -15.56 9.47 26.38
CA GLN A 142 -16.68 8.61 26.75
C GLN A 142 -16.88 8.49 28.26
N LYS A 143 -15.85 8.79 29.07
CA LYS A 143 -15.89 8.79 30.55
C LYS A 143 -16.39 7.47 31.20
N SER A 144 -16.53 6.40 30.42
CA SER A 144 -16.81 5.05 30.91
C SER A 144 -15.51 4.29 31.12
N LEU A 145 -15.43 3.49 32.18
CA LEU A 145 -14.30 2.57 32.40
C LEU A 145 -14.45 1.24 31.64
N HIS A 146 -15.66 0.96 31.18
CA HIS A 146 -16.00 -0.22 30.37
C HIS A 146 -16.82 0.26 29.17
N PRO A 147 -16.20 0.92 28.17
CA PRO A 147 -16.87 1.30 26.94
C PRO A 147 -17.59 0.10 26.32
N SER A 148 -18.89 0.28 26.10
CA SER A 148 -19.70 -0.65 25.33
C SER A 148 -19.32 -0.59 23.85
N ALA A 149 -19.85 -1.53 23.05
CA ALA A 149 -19.73 -1.44 21.59
C ALA A 149 -20.29 -0.10 21.07
N ASP A 150 -21.35 0.44 21.67
CA ASP A 150 -21.91 1.74 21.30
C ASP A 150 -20.93 2.90 21.51
N ASP A 151 -20.20 2.90 22.63
CA ASP A 151 -19.20 3.92 22.94
C ASP A 151 -18.00 3.85 21.99
N VAL A 152 -17.57 2.63 21.64
CA VAL A 152 -16.52 2.39 20.65
C VAL A 152 -16.93 2.93 19.28
N PHE A 153 -18.13 2.61 18.81
CA PHE A 153 -18.60 3.10 17.51
C PHE A 153 -18.85 4.61 17.51
N ALA A 154 -19.36 5.17 18.61
CA ALA A 154 -19.50 6.62 18.74
C ALA A 154 -18.14 7.32 18.70
N THR A 155 -17.10 6.69 19.26
CA THR A 155 -15.71 7.14 19.15
C THR A 155 -15.25 7.17 17.70
N VAL A 156 -15.44 6.08 16.94
CA VAL A 156 -15.07 6.05 15.52
C VAL A 156 -15.83 7.10 14.71
N SER A 157 -17.12 7.31 14.96
CA SER A 157 -17.88 8.38 14.30
C SER A 157 -17.32 9.78 14.56
N ARG A 158 -16.85 10.07 15.79
CA ARG A 158 -16.21 11.36 16.09
C ARG A 158 -14.83 11.48 15.48
N VAL A 159 -14.10 10.37 15.33
CA VAL A 159 -12.83 10.32 14.59
C VAL A 159 -13.07 10.66 13.11
N HIS A 160 -14.02 10.00 12.44
CA HIS A 160 -14.35 10.27 11.02
C HIS A 160 -14.71 11.73 10.74
N ARG A 161 -15.33 12.44 11.71
CA ARG A 161 -15.67 13.86 11.55
C ARG A 161 -14.48 14.81 11.65
N GLN A 162 -13.38 14.37 12.26
CA GLN A 162 -12.18 15.19 12.48
C GLN A 162 -11.10 14.93 11.44
N ILE A 163 -10.88 13.67 11.10
CA ILE A 163 -9.79 13.27 10.20
C ILE A 163 -10.25 13.29 8.75
N ARG A 164 -9.34 13.72 7.86
CA ARG A 164 -9.53 13.72 6.41
C ARG A 164 -8.39 13.00 5.73
N GLY A 165 -8.67 12.39 4.59
CA GLY A 165 -7.73 11.55 3.86
C GLY A 165 -8.29 10.15 3.66
N ALA A 166 -7.39 9.19 3.55
CA ALA A 166 -7.71 7.78 3.30
C ALA A 166 -7.03 6.92 4.36
N TYR A 167 -7.72 5.91 4.87
CA TYR A 167 -7.23 5.10 5.98
C TYR A 167 -7.98 3.78 6.10
N ALA A 168 -7.23 2.71 6.22
CA ALA A 168 -7.65 1.45 6.80
C ALA A 168 -6.93 1.31 8.14
N VAL A 169 -7.66 1.06 9.22
CA VAL A 169 -7.13 1.04 10.58
C VAL A 169 -7.48 -0.26 11.27
N VAL A 170 -6.52 -0.78 12.04
CA VAL A 170 -6.75 -1.77 13.07
C VAL A 170 -6.16 -1.28 14.39
N ALA A 171 -6.98 -1.25 15.42
CA ALA A 171 -6.61 -0.80 16.76
C ALA A 171 -6.97 -1.87 17.79
N MET A 172 -6.12 -2.03 18.80
CA MET A 172 -6.34 -2.92 19.92
C MET A 172 -6.47 -2.09 21.19
N ILE A 173 -7.51 -2.36 21.98
CA ILE A 173 -7.78 -1.69 23.27
C ILE A 173 -7.69 -2.76 24.36
N ILE A 174 -6.76 -2.60 25.31
CA ILE A 174 -6.53 -3.58 26.38
C ILE A 174 -7.80 -3.77 27.21
N GLY A 175 -8.19 -5.03 27.47
CA GLY A 175 -9.36 -5.38 28.28
C GLY A 175 -10.70 -5.24 27.55
N HIS A 176 -10.66 -5.04 26.21
CA HIS A 176 -11.84 -4.76 25.39
C HIS A 176 -11.83 -5.57 24.10
N GLY A 177 -10.81 -5.42 23.25
CA GLY A 177 -10.71 -6.16 21.99
C GLY A 177 -10.07 -5.38 20.85
N ILE A 178 -10.43 -5.73 19.61
CA ILE A 178 -9.96 -5.09 18.37
C ILE A 178 -11.07 -4.28 17.73
N VAL A 179 -10.73 -3.06 17.30
CA VAL A 179 -11.55 -2.20 16.46
C VAL A 179 -10.87 -2.05 15.10
N ALA A 180 -11.59 -2.28 14.01
CA ALA A 180 -11.11 -2.04 12.66
C ALA A 180 -12.09 -1.10 11.94
N PHE A 181 -11.58 -0.10 11.23
CA PHE A 181 -12.45 0.83 10.51
C PHE A 181 -11.81 1.36 9.23
N ARG A 182 -12.65 1.74 8.29
CA ARG A 182 -12.28 2.18 6.94
C ARG A 182 -12.75 3.60 6.68
N ASP A 183 -11.99 4.37 5.91
CA ASP A 183 -12.35 5.73 5.57
C ASP A 183 -13.73 5.83 4.88
N PRO A 184 -14.45 6.97 5.01
CA PRO A 184 -15.78 7.17 4.45
C PRO A 184 -15.88 7.02 2.93
N TRP A 185 -14.75 7.00 2.23
CA TRP A 185 -14.65 6.85 0.78
C TRP A 185 -14.27 5.44 0.35
N GLY A 186 -13.93 4.55 1.28
CA GLY A 186 -13.46 3.19 0.99
C GLY A 186 -12.15 3.15 0.19
N ILE A 187 -11.29 4.17 0.29
CA ILE A 187 -10.11 4.32 -0.59
C ILE A 187 -9.04 3.26 -0.28
N ARG A 188 -8.80 2.93 0.99
CA ARG A 188 -7.81 1.90 1.40
C ARG A 188 -8.50 0.57 1.66
N PRO A 189 -7.95 -0.57 1.19
CA PRO A 189 -8.62 -1.86 1.32
C PRO A 189 -8.54 -2.39 2.77
N LEU A 190 -9.62 -3.03 3.20
CA LEU A 190 -9.73 -3.68 4.50
C LEU A 190 -10.79 -4.78 4.45
N VAL A 191 -10.38 -6.02 4.73
CA VAL A 191 -11.24 -7.21 4.66
C VAL A 191 -11.36 -7.87 6.03
N LEU A 192 -12.49 -8.52 6.27
CA LEU A 192 -12.81 -9.30 7.47
C LEU A 192 -12.93 -10.79 7.10
N GLY A 193 -12.34 -11.64 7.94
CA GLY A 193 -12.45 -13.09 7.87
C GLY A 193 -12.74 -13.71 9.23
N GLN A 194 -13.18 -14.97 9.22
CA GLN A 194 -13.54 -15.73 10.41
C GLN A 194 -13.02 -17.17 10.32
N ARG A 195 -12.72 -17.75 11.48
CA ARG A 195 -12.45 -19.17 11.64
C ARG A 195 -13.25 -19.71 12.82
N GLU A 196 -14.04 -20.74 12.59
CA GLU A 196 -14.72 -21.46 13.66
C GLU A 196 -13.79 -22.52 14.25
N THR A 197 -13.65 -22.52 15.58
CA THR A 197 -12.83 -23.51 16.30
C THR A 197 -13.68 -24.19 17.39
N ALA A 198 -13.17 -25.28 17.96
CA ALA A 198 -13.80 -25.93 19.11
C ALA A 198 -13.94 -25.00 20.34
N ASN A 199 -13.13 -23.94 20.41
CA ASN A 199 -13.12 -22.97 21.51
C ASN A 199 -13.91 -21.69 21.20
N GLY A 200 -14.63 -21.67 20.07
CA GLY A 200 -15.42 -20.53 19.58
C GLY A 200 -14.83 -19.86 18.35
N ASN A 201 -15.40 -18.72 17.99
CA ASN A 201 -15.04 -17.98 16.77
C ASN A 201 -13.77 -17.17 16.96
N GLU A 202 -12.92 -17.19 15.94
CA GLU A 202 -11.78 -16.32 15.76
C GLU A 202 -12.02 -15.39 14.57
N TYR A 203 -11.47 -14.19 14.62
CA TYR A 203 -11.63 -13.20 13.57
C TYR A 203 -10.28 -12.62 13.16
N ILE A 204 -10.15 -12.34 11.86
CA ILE A 204 -9.01 -11.67 11.26
C ILE A 204 -9.49 -10.47 10.46
N VAL A 205 -8.79 -9.35 10.57
CA VAL A 205 -8.90 -8.22 9.64
C VAL A 205 -7.57 -8.02 8.95
N ALA A 206 -7.57 -7.73 7.66
CA ALA A 206 -6.33 -7.56 6.89
C ALA A 206 -6.51 -6.58 5.74
N SER A 207 -5.41 -6.03 5.22
CA SER A 207 -5.46 -5.19 4.01
C SER A 207 -5.88 -5.97 2.76
N GLU A 208 -5.63 -7.27 2.68
CA GLU A 208 -6.00 -8.11 1.53
C GLU A 208 -6.44 -9.51 1.98
N SER A 209 -7.32 -10.11 1.17
CA SER A 209 -7.89 -11.45 1.37
C SER A 209 -6.83 -12.57 1.38
N VAL A 210 -5.70 -12.41 0.68
CA VAL A 210 -4.60 -13.41 0.70
C VAL A 210 -4.05 -13.69 2.10
N ALA A 211 -4.14 -12.74 3.04
CA ALA A 211 -3.76 -12.97 4.43
C ALA A 211 -4.77 -13.83 5.18
N ILE A 212 -6.06 -13.72 4.83
CA ILE A 212 -7.16 -14.54 5.37
C ILE A 212 -6.98 -15.98 4.87
N ASP A 213 -6.88 -16.16 3.56
CA ASP A 213 -6.75 -17.48 2.93
C ASP A 213 -5.47 -18.20 3.36
N GLY A 214 -4.34 -17.47 3.37
CA GLY A 214 -3.03 -18.01 3.72
C GLY A 214 -2.89 -18.45 5.18
N THR A 215 -3.79 -18.00 6.08
CA THR A 215 -3.78 -18.37 7.50
C THR A 215 -4.94 -19.28 7.90
N GLY A 216 -5.69 -19.80 6.92
CA GLY A 216 -6.77 -20.77 7.13
C GLY A 216 -8.04 -20.16 7.73
N PHE A 217 -8.22 -18.85 7.62
CA PHE A 217 -9.51 -18.21 7.87
C PHE A 217 -10.36 -18.26 6.60
N THR A 218 -11.67 -18.07 6.75
CA THR A 218 -12.62 -17.93 5.63
C THR A 218 -12.96 -16.45 5.47
N TYR A 219 -12.88 -15.94 4.24
CA TYR A 219 -13.31 -14.59 3.90
C TYR A 219 -14.80 -14.40 4.23
N LEU A 220 -15.14 -13.33 4.96
CA LEU A 220 -16.52 -12.94 5.23
C LEU A 220 -16.99 -11.86 4.27
N ARG A 221 -16.32 -10.71 4.28
CA ARG A 221 -16.62 -9.54 3.44
C ARG A 221 -15.55 -8.47 3.59
N ASP A 222 -15.55 -7.51 2.68
CA ASP A 222 -14.89 -6.22 2.87
C ASP A 222 -15.55 -5.43 4.03
N ILE A 223 -14.74 -4.63 4.73
CA ILE A 223 -15.26 -3.59 5.62
C ILE A 223 -15.73 -2.43 4.73
N GLU A 224 -16.99 -2.03 4.91
CA GLU A 224 -17.66 -1.06 4.05
C GLU A 224 -17.10 0.36 4.27
N PRO A 225 -17.24 1.29 3.32
CA PRO A 225 -16.82 2.69 3.51
C PRO A 225 -17.46 3.31 4.76
N GLY A 226 -16.63 3.88 5.64
CA GLY A 226 -17.06 4.49 6.92
C GLY A 226 -17.51 3.50 8.00
N GLU A 227 -17.47 2.20 7.73
CA GLU A 227 -17.82 1.18 8.71
C GLU A 227 -16.72 0.99 9.75
N ALA A 228 -17.14 0.72 10.97
CA ALA A 228 -16.33 0.14 12.02
C ALA A 228 -16.81 -1.27 12.39
N VAL A 229 -15.86 -2.15 12.63
CA VAL A 229 -16.03 -3.48 13.19
C VAL A 229 -15.36 -3.52 14.56
N TYR A 230 -16.05 -4.06 15.56
CA TYR A 230 -15.52 -4.27 16.91
C TYR A 230 -15.64 -5.75 17.28
N ILE A 231 -14.51 -6.36 17.65
CA ILE A 231 -14.43 -7.75 18.07
C ILE A 231 -13.95 -7.77 19.51
N THR A 232 -14.78 -8.28 20.42
CA THR A 232 -14.44 -8.35 21.86
C THR A 232 -13.34 -9.39 22.13
N GLU A 233 -12.69 -9.32 23.30
CA GLU A 233 -11.72 -10.36 23.70
C GLU A 233 -12.33 -11.77 23.76
N ASP A 234 -13.64 -11.86 24.00
CA ASP A 234 -14.41 -13.11 24.00
C ASP A 234 -14.82 -13.58 22.60
N GLY A 235 -14.50 -12.83 21.55
CA GLY A 235 -14.78 -13.19 20.16
C GLY A 235 -16.22 -12.93 19.73
N GLU A 236 -16.89 -11.93 20.32
CA GLU A 236 -18.16 -11.43 19.81
C GLU A 236 -17.92 -10.33 18.77
N LEU A 237 -18.58 -10.45 17.61
CA LEU A 237 -18.43 -9.53 16.48
C LEU A 237 -19.59 -8.51 16.45
N TYR A 238 -19.25 -7.24 16.46
CA TYR A 238 -20.16 -6.12 16.23
C TYR A 238 -19.71 -5.31 15.00
N SER A 239 -20.67 -4.68 14.32
CA SER A 239 -20.41 -3.79 13.18
C SER A 239 -21.38 -2.61 13.21
N ARG A 240 -20.91 -1.43 12.75
CA ARG A 240 -21.73 -0.22 12.61
C ARG A 240 -21.19 0.70 11.53
N GLN A 241 -22.11 1.31 10.77
CA GLN A 241 -21.79 2.47 9.93
C GLN A 241 -21.51 3.68 10.83
N CYS A 242 -20.29 4.22 10.76
CA CYS A 242 -19.82 5.28 11.63
C CYS A 242 -19.62 6.62 10.89
N ALA A 243 -19.70 6.66 9.56
CA ALA A 243 -19.59 7.88 8.77
C ALA A 243 -20.94 8.38 8.27
N ASP A 244 -21.03 9.70 8.12
CA ASP A 244 -22.15 10.38 7.49
C ASP A 244 -21.93 10.38 5.96
N ASN A 245 -22.91 9.93 5.17
CA ASN A 245 -22.86 9.86 3.70
C ASN A 245 -21.63 9.11 3.12
N PRO A 246 -21.42 7.84 3.48
CA PRO A 246 -20.32 7.05 2.93
C PRO A 246 -20.45 6.91 1.41
N GLN A 247 -19.32 6.95 0.71
CA GLN A 247 -19.22 6.71 -0.73
C GLN A 247 -18.20 5.60 -1.00
N HIS A 248 -18.41 4.86 -2.08
CA HIS A 248 -17.55 3.72 -2.42
C HIS A 248 -16.65 4.07 -3.60
N CYS A 249 -15.47 4.59 -3.28
CA CYS A 249 -14.45 5.07 -4.22
C CYS A 249 -13.11 4.37 -3.97
N PRO A 250 -13.00 3.05 -4.23
CA PRO A 250 -11.77 2.31 -3.97
C PRO A 250 -10.60 2.82 -4.81
N CYS A 251 -9.37 2.65 -4.31
CA CYS A 251 -8.19 3.07 -5.04
C CYS A 251 -7.96 2.23 -6.28
N ILE A 252 -8.01 2.86 -7.46
CA ILE A 252 -7.84 2.13 -8.71
C ILE A 252 -6.42 1.56 -8.87
N PHE A 253 -5.43 2.20 -8.23
CA PHE A 253 -4.02 1.82 -8.33
C PHE A 253 -3.68 0.50 -7.60
N GLU A 254 -4.55 0.06 -6.68
CA GLU A 254 -4.48 -1.29 -6.09
C GLU A 254 -4.60 -2.36 -7.18
N TYR A 255 -5.57 -2.19 -8.08
CA TYR A 255 -5.83 -3.12 -9.18
C TYR A 255 -4.73 -3.08 -10.24
N VAL A 256 -4.21 -1.89 -10.56
CA VAL A 256 -3.15 -1.70 -11.57
C VAL A 256 -1.89 -2.47 -11.16
N TYR A 257 -1.38 -2.23 -9.94
CA TYR A 257 -0.05 -2.73 -9.56
C TYR A 257 0.07 -3.17 -8.10
N PHE A 258 -0.53 -2.42 -7.16
CA PHE A 258 -0.10 -2.51 -5.77
C PHE A 258 -0.57 -3.79 -5.06
N ALA A 259 -1.80 -4.23 -5.30
CA ALA A 259 -2.34 -5.43 -4.68
C ALA A 259 -1.78 -6.71 -5.31
N ARG A 260 -1.86 -7.81 -4.56
CA ARG A 260 -1.55 -9.13 -5.10
C ARG A 260 -2.67 -9.60 -6.05
N PRO A 261 -2.33 -10.30 -7.15
CA PRO A 261 -3.32 -10.72 -8.14
C PRO A 261 -4.33 -11.73 -7.58
N ASP A 262 -3.94 -12.52 -6.59
CA ASP A 262 -4.77 -13.52 -5.91
C ASP A 262 -5.69 -12.94 -4.82
N SER A 263 -5.75 -11.60 -4.69
CA SER A 263 -6.68 -10.92 -3.79
C SER A 263 -7.99 -10.54 -4.47
N PHE A 264 -9.05 -10.57 -3.67
CA PHE A 264 -10.31 -9.87 -3.91
C PHE A 264 -10.38 -8.64 -3.02
N ILE A 265 -10.63 -7.48 -3.61
CA ILE A 265 -10.83 -6.19 -2.94
C ILE A 265 -12.17 -5.64 -3.40
N ASP A 266 -13.07 -5.31 -2.48
CA ASP A 266 -14.42 -4.82 -2.79
C ASP A 266 -15.16 -5.73 -3.80
N LYS A 267 -15.00 -7.05 -3.62
CA LYS A 267 -15.50 -8.13 -4.50
C LYS A 267 -14.91 -8.15 -5.91
N ILE A 268 -13.93 -7.32 -6.21
CA ILE A 268 -13.23 -7.27 -7.49
C ILE A 268 -11.98 -8.14 -7.42
N SER A 269 -11.85 -9.10 -8.35
CA SER A 269 -10.62 -9.85 -8.54
C SER A 269 -9.54 -8.94 -9.13
N VAL A 270 -8.39 -8.83 -8.45
CA VAL A 270 -7.24 -8.07 -8.96
C VAL A 270 -6.69 -8.70 -10.24
N TYR A 271 -6.58 -10.04 -10.28
CA TYR A 271 -6.16 -10.77 -11.46
C TYR A 271 -7.08 -10.52 -12.67
N ALA A 272 -8.39 -10.71 -12.50
CA ALA A 272 -9.33 -10.52 -13.61
C ALA A 272 -9.34 -9.07 -14.11
N SER A 273 -9.24 -8.09 -13.21
CA SER A 273 -9.08 -6.68 -13.56
C SER A 273 -7.87 -6.44 -14.46
N ARG A 274 -6.71 -7.05 -14.15
CA ARG A 274 -5.49 -6.95 -14.97
C ARG A 274 -5.63 -7.62 -16.33
N VAL A 275 -6.30 -8.76 -16.40
CA VAL A 275 -6.65 -9.38 -17.69
C VAL A 275 -7.54 -8.44 -18.51
N ASN A 276 -8.56 -7.84 -17.90
CA ASN A 276 -9.44 -6.88 -18.58
C ASN A 276 -8.68 -5.63 -19.05
N MET A 277 -7.71 -5.12 -18.28
CA MET A 277 -6.80 -4.04 -18.72
C MET A 277 -6.05 -4.46 -19.98
N GLY A 278 -5.47 -5.67 -20.00
CA GLY A 278 -4.79 -6.20 -21.18
C GLY A 278 -5.70 -6.29 -22.40
N ARG A 279 -6.96 -6.69 -22.22
CA ARG A 279 -7.96 -6.72 -23.30
C ARG A 279 -8.19 -5.33 -23.88
N LYS A 280 -8.49 -4.35 -23.03
CA LYS A 280 -8.73 -2.96 -23.42
C LYS A 280 -7.53 -2.33 -24.11
N LEU A 281 -6.32 -2.53 -23.56
CA LEU A 281 -5.09 -2.02 -24.17
C LEU A 281 -4.81 -2.67 -25.52
N GLY A 282 -5.05 -3.98 -25.65
CA GLY A 282 -4.94 -4.71 -26.91
C GLY A 282 -5.90 -4.17 -27.97
N GLU A 283 -7.17 -3.91 -27.60
CA GLU A 283 -8.17 -3.30 -28.48
C GLU A 283 -7.75 -1.88 -28.92
N LYS A 284 -7.22 -1.08 -28.00
CA LYS A 284 -6.68 0.25 -28.29
C LYS A 284 -5.52 0.20 -29.29
N ILE A 285 -4.54 -0.68 -29.05
CA ILE A 285 -3.39 -0.86 -29.96
C ILE A 285 -3.85 -1.32 -31.34
N LYS A 286 -4.79 -2.27 -31.41
CA LYS A 286 -5.33 -2.74 -32.70
C LYS A 286 -5.99 -1.61 -33.50
N ARG A 287 -6.59 -0.65 -32.82
CA ARG A 287 -7.25 0.52 -33.44
C ARG A 287 -6.25 1.59 -33.86
N GLU A 288 -5.33 1.96 -32.97
CA GLU A 288 -4.47 3.14 -33.17
C GLU A 288 -3.13 2.80 -33.84
N TYR A 289 -2.62 1.59 -33.63
CA TYR A 289 -1.35 1.10 -34.14
C TYR A 289 -1.53 0.00 -35.21
N ALA A 290 -2.65 0.01 -35.92
CA ALA A 290 -2.99 -0.98 -36.94
C ALA A 290 -1.93 -1.11 -38.06
N ASP A 291 -1.22 -0.02 -38.35
CA ASP A 291 -0.21 0.05 -39.41
C ASP A 291 1.22 -0.23 -38.91
N LEU A 292 1.40 -0.50 -37.62
CA LEU A 292 2.72 -0.79 -37.05
C LEU A 292 3.07 -2.27 -37.19
N ASP A 293 4.30 -2.53 -37.60
CA ASP A 293 4.86 -3.88 -37.70
C ASP A 293 5.40 -4.31 -36.33
N ILE A 294 4.65 -5.15 -35.62
CA ILE A 294 4.99 -5.68 -34.29
C ILE A 294 5.15 -7.20 -34.40
N ASP A 295 6.34 -7.70 -34.08
CA ASP A 295 6.66 -9.13 -34.18
C ASP A 295 6.26 -9.91 -32.92
N VAL A 296 6.33 -9.29 -31.74
CA VAL A 296 6.23 -9.97 -30.44
C VAL A 296 5.81 -9.02 -29.33
N VAL A 297 4.99 -9.52 -28.41
CA VAL A 297 4.64 -8.84 -27.16
C VAL A 297 5.49 -9.39 -26.02
N ILE A 298 6.15 -8.51 -25.29
CA ILE A 298 7.07 -8.85 -24.19
C ILE A 298 6.67 -8.08 -22.93
N PRO A 299 6.29 -8.75 -21.84
CA PRO A 299 6.02 -8.07 -20.58
C PRO A 299 7.31 -7.61 -19.90
N ILE A 300 7.18 -6.54 -19.13
CA ILE A 300 8.12 -6.19 -18.08
C ILE A 300 7.62 -6.88 -16.79
N PRO A 301 8.36 -7.86 -16.25
CA PRO A 301 7.87 -8.70 -15.16
C PRO A 301 7.84 -7.97 -13.81
N GLU A 302 6.92 -8.31 -12.90
CA GLU A 302 6.03 -9.49 -12.95
C GLU A 302 4.56 -9.12 -13.23
N THR A 303 4.11 -7.93 -12.80
CA THR A 303 2.70 -7.51 -12.84
C THR A 303 2.10 -7.58 -14.24
N SER A 304 2.87 -7.16 -15.24
CA SER A 304 2.39 -7.04 -16.62
C SER A 304 2.43 -8.34 -17.42
N CYS A 305 2.84 -9.46 -16.83
CA CYS A 305 2.85 -10.76 -17.52
C CYS A 305 1.46 -11.14 -18.02
N ASP A 306 0.43 -11.07 -17.17
CA ASP A 306 -0.94 -11.45 -17.54
C ASP A 306 -1.61 -10.39 -18.43
N ILE A 307 -1.30 -9.11 -18.21
CA ILE A 307 -1.76 -7.99 -19.05
C ILE A 307 -1.25 -8.19 -20.48
N ALA A 308 0.07 -8.41 -20.64
CA ALA A 308 0.70 -8.59 -21.93
C ALA A 308 0.26 -9.89 -22.63
N LEU A 309 -0.02 -10.94 -21.86
CA LEU A 309 -0.55 -12.20 -22.40
C LEU A 309 -1.91 -11.96 -23.06
N GLU A 310 -2.83 -11.27 -22.38
CA GLU A 310 -4.14 -10.96 -22.96
C GLU A 310 -4.01 -10.00 -24.16
N MET A 311 -3.13 -9.00 -24.08
CA MET A 311 -2.85 -8.13 -25.23
C MET A 311 -2.36 -8.93 -26.45
N ALA A 312 -1.45 -9.88 -26.24
CA ALA A 312 -0.92 -10.74 -27.30
C ALA A 312 -2.04 -11.57 -27.96
N ASN A 313 -2.98 -12.09 -27.16
CA ASN A 313 -4.15 -12.81 -27.65
C ASN A 313 -5.05 -11.92 -28.52
N ILE A 314 -5.34 -10.69 -28.08
CA ILE A 314 -6.18 -9.74 -28.81
C ILE A 314 -5.54 -9.28 -30.13
N LEU A 315 -4.22 -9.08 -30.12
CA LEU A 315 -3.46 -8.68 -31.30
C LEU A 315 -3.15 -9.85 -32.24
N GLY A 316 -3.31 -11.10 -31.80
CA GLY A 316 -2.91 -12.29 -32.57
C GLY A 316 -1.40 -12.40 -32.73
N LEU A 317 -0.63 -11.89 -31.77
CA LEU A 317 0.83 -11.85 -31.77
C LEU A 317 1.41 -12.85 -30.76
N PRO A 318 2.65 -13.34 -30.96
CA PRO A 318 3.28 -14.21 -29.98
C PRO A 318 3.62 -13.45 -28.70
N TYR A 319 3.29 -14.04 -27.55
CA TYR A 319 3.81 -13.64 -26.24
C TYR A 319 5.16 -14.32 -25.99
N ARG A 320 6.17 -13.56 -25.57
CA ARG A 320 7.48 -14.12 -25.18
C ARG A 320 8.00 -13.47 -23.91
N GLN A 321 8.61 -14.29 -23.05
CA GLN A 321 9.36 -13.80 -21.91
C GLN A 321 10.73 -13.26 -22.36
N GLY A 322 10.77 -11.99 -22.77
CA GLY A 322 12.03 -11.32 -23.13
C GLY A 322 12.83 -10.83 -21.92
N PHE A 323 12.16 -10.49 -20.82
CA PHE A 323 12.81 -10.07 -19.58
C PHE A 323 12.62 -11.09 -18.46
N VAL A 324 13.65 -11.26 -17.64
CA VAL A 324 13.62 -12.06 -16.41
C VAL A 324 13.97 -11.17 -15.24
N LYS A 325 13.10 -11.12 -14.23
CA LYS A 325 13.36 -10.40 -12.97
C LYS A 325 14.31 -11.19 -12.08
N ASN A 326 15.34 -10.53 -11.58
CA ASN A 326 16.25 -11.12 -10.62
C ASN A 326 15.55 -11.16 -9.25
N ARG A 327 15.20 -12.37 -8.78
CA ARG A 327 14.46 -12.55 -7.51
C ARG A 327 15.30 -12.29 -6.26
N TYR A 328 16.61 -12.42 -6.36
CA TYR A 328 17.54 -12.41 -5.21
C TYR A 328 18.46 -11.18 -5.21
N ILE A 329 17.88 -9.99 -5.32
CA ILE A 329 18.65 -8.74 -5.28
C ILE A 329 18.84 -8.33 -3.82
N GLY A 330 20.06 -8.38 -3.32
CA GLY A 330 20.41 -7.82 -2.01
C GLY A 330 20.50 -6.28 -2.05
N ARG A 331 20.38 -5.63 -0.88
CA ARG A 331 20.78 -4.22 -0.70
C ARG A 331 22.26 -4.10 -1.09
N THR A 332 22.61 -3.15 -1.97
CA THR A 332 24.02 -2.92 -2.29
C THR A 332 24.69 -2.04 -1.26
N PHE A 333 25.71 -2.58 -0.59
CA PHE A 333 26.63 -1.80 0.24
C PHE A 333 27.41 -0.84 -0.65
N ILE A 334 27.44 0.44 -0.28
CA ILE A 334 28.32 1.44 -0.91
C ILE A 334 29.73 1.16 -0.38
N MET A 335 30.59 0.57 -1.21
CA MET A 335 32.02 0.41 -0.92
C MET A 335 32.78 1.62 -1.50
N PRO A 336 33.58 2.36 -0.71
CA PRO A 336 34.40 3.45 -1.22
C PRO A 336 35.41 2.92 -2.26
N GLY A 337 35.49 3.54 -3.44
CA GLY A 337 36.57 3.29 -4.41
C GLY A 337 36.26 2.45 -5.66
N GLN A 338 35.00 2.18 -6.01
CA GLN A 338 34.67 1.56 -7.31
C GLN A 338 34.11 2.54 -8.34
N THR A 339 34.93 2.81 -9.36
CA THR A 339 34.52 3.30 -10.68
C THR A 339 33.59 2.26 -11.34
N MET A 340 32.28 2.35 -11.10
CA MET A 340 31.20 2.09 -12.07
C MET A 340 29.83 2.03 -11.38
N ARG A 341 29.04 3.10 -11.52
CA ARG A 341 27.57 3.02 -11.54
C ARG A 341 27.15 2.19 -12.76
N ARG A 342 27.19 0.87 -12.69
CA ARG A 342 26.47 0.03 -13.68
C ARG A 342 24.96 0.27 -13.47
N LYS A 343 24.28 0.59 -14.58
CA LYS A 343 22.85 0.96 -14.70
C LYS A 343 21.97 0.13 -13.74
N SER A 344 21.25 0.81 -12.84
CA SER A 344 20.45 0.22 -11.75
C SER A 344 19.44 -0.84 -12.24
N VAL A 345 18.87 -0.66 -13.43
CA VAL A 345 17.88 -1.57 -14.00
C VAL A 345 18.45 -2.93 -14.38
N ARG A 346 19.70 -3.03 -14.84
CA ARG A 346 20.36 -4.32 -15.17
C ARG A 346 20.57 -5.22 -13.94
N ARG A 347 20.52 -4.66 -12.73
CA ARG A 347 20.51 -5.47 -11.50
C ARG A 347 19.14 -6.09 -11.26
N LYS A 348 18.08 -5.41 -11.71
CA LYS A 348 16.68 -5.83 -11.52
C LYS A 348 16.19 -6.79 -12.59
N LEU A 349 16.59 -6.56 -13.84
CA LEU A 349 16.11 -7.27 -15.01
C LEU A 349 17.27 -7.76 -15.86
N ASN A 350 17.11 -8.93 -16.46
CA ASN A 350 17.98 -9.47 -17.49
C ASN A 350 17.20 -9.66 -18.79
N ALA A 351 17.79 -9.26 -19.92
CA ALA A 351 17.21 -9.43 -21.24
C ALA A 351 17.67 -10.75 -21.88
N ILE A 352 16.73 -11.55 -22.40
CA ILE A 352 17.00 -12.75 -23.18
C ILE A 352 17.21 -12.33 -24.64
N GLY A 353 18.46 -12.11 -25.04
CA GLY A 353 18.79 -11.53 -26.36
C GLY A 353 18.17 -12.24 -27.58
N ALA A 354 17.96 -13.56 -27.49
CA ALA A 354 17.28 -14.34 -28.54
C ALA A 354 15.83 -13.90 -28.79
N GLU A 355 15.16 -13.32 -27.79
CA GLU A 355 13.78 -12.86 -27.92
C GLU A 355 13.66 -11.49 -28.57
N PHE A 356 14.73 -10.69 -28.63
CA PHE A 356 14.75 -9.33 -29.20
C PHE A 356 15.41 -9.24 -30.58
N ARG A 357 16.44 -10.05 -30.85
CA ARG A 357 17.30 -9.90 -32.02
C ARG A 357 16.53 -9.87 -33.34
N GLY A 358 16.63 -8.75 -34.05
CA GLY A 358 16.05 -8.57 -35.38
C GLY A 358 14.54 -8.36 -35.41
N LYS A 359 13.89 -8.15 -34.26
CA LYS A 359 12.43 -7.99 -34.13
C LYS A 359 12.02 -6.56 -33.78
N ASN A 360 10.81 -6.18 -34.16
CA ASN A 360 10.09 -5.03 -33.65
C ASN A 360 9.26 -5.49 -32.44
N VAL A 361 9.61 -5.02 -31.24
CA VAL A 361 9.02 -5.54 -29.99
C VAL A 361 8.03 -4.55 -29.41
N LEU A 362 6.92 -5.06 -28.88
CA LEU A 362 6.00 -4.30 -28.02
C LEU A 362 6.25 -4.67 -26.57
N LEU A 363 6.82 -3.73 -25.81
CA LEU A 363 7.01 -3.86 -24.38
C LEU A 363 5.75 -3.41 -23.64
N VAL A 364 5.35 -4.17 -22.61
CA VAL A 364 4.19 -3.84 -21.78
C VAL A 364 4.63 -3.69 -20.33
N ASP A 365 4.40 -2.52 -19.76
CA ASP A 365 4.64 -2.21 -18.34
C ASP A 365 3.34 -1.85 -17.64
N ASP A 366 3.33 -1.94 -16.31
CA ASP A 366 2.13 -1.63 -15.53
C ASP A 366 1.85 -0.11 -15.54
N SER A 367 2.92 0.69 -15.43
CA SER A 367 2.82 2.14 -15.35
C SER A 367 4.15 2.83 -15.68
N ILE A 368 4.09 4.14 -15.97
CA ILE A 368 5.26 4.98 -16.14
C ILE A 368 5.19 6.16 -15.16
N VAL A 369 6.11 6.18 -14.18
CA VAL A 369 6.17 7.21 -13.13
C VAL A 369 7.21 8.29 -13.46
N ARG A 370 8.50 7.98 -13.30
CA ARG A 370 9.63 8.90 -13.58
C ARG A 370 10.22 8.74 -14.99
N GLY A 371 9.85 7.68 -15.72
CA GLY A 371 10.39 7.35 -17.05
C GLY A 371 11.83 6.83 -17.10
N THR A 372 12.67 7.07 -16.09
CA THR A 372 14.08 6.64 -16.07
C THR A 372 14.27 5.13 -16.13
N THR A 373 13.36 4.36 -15.53
CA THR A 373 13.35 2.90 -15.63
C THR A 373 12.95 2.46 -17.04
N SER A 374 11.87 3.03 -17.59
CA SER A 374 11.37 2.71 -18.93
C SER A 374 12.41 3.01 -20.01
N GLU A 375 13.10 4.16 -19.92
CA GLU A 375 14.21 4.52 -20.81
C GLU A 375 15.33 3.46 -20.79
N GLN A 376 15.74 3.01 -19.60
CA GLN A 376 16.77 1.98 -19.44
C GLN A 376 16.32 0.61 -19.96
N ILE A 377 15.04 0.26 -19.80
CA ILE A 377 14.47 -0.99 -20.33
C ILE A 377 14.46 -0.97 -21.85
N ILE A 378 14.04 0.15 -22.46
CA ILE A 378 14.07 0.34 -23.92
C ILE A 378 15.49 0.23 -24.44
N GLU A 379 16.46 0.87 -23.76
CA GLU A 379 17.87 0.76 -24.12
C GLU A 379 18.37 -0.69 -24.04
N MET A 380 18.01 -1.44 -22.99
CA MET A 380 18.34 -2.86 -22.86
C MET A 380 17.76 -3.72 -23.99
N ALA A 381 16.52 -3.44 -24.43
CA ALA A 381 15.92 -4.14 -25.57
C ALA A 381 16.67 -3.84 -26.88
N ARG A 382 17.09 -2.59 -27.10
CA ARG A 382 17.91 -2.20 -28.27
C ARG A 382 19.30 -2.86 -28.22
N GLU A 383 19.96 -2.86 -27.07
CA GLU A 383 21.25 -3.53 -26.85
C GLU A 383 21.14 -5.06 -27.06
N ALA A 384 19.98 -5.65 -26.77
CA ALA A 384 19.66 -7.05 -27.04
C ALA A 384 19.38 -7.35 -28.54
N GLY A 385 19.30 -6.32 -29.37
CA GLY A 385 19.19 -6.41 -30.83
C GLY A 385 17.80 -6.14 -31.39
N ALA A 386 16.87 -5.53 -30.64
CA ALA A 386 15.58 -5.09 -31.18
C ALA A 386 15.77 -4.01 -32.27
N LYS A 387 14.98 -4.09 -33.34
CA LYS A 387 14.95 -3.10 -34.43
C LYS A 387 14.16 -1.86 -34.01
N LYS A 388 12.89 -2.06 -33.66
CA LYS A 388 11.99 -1.05 -33.08
C LYS A 388 11.52 -1.52 -31.72
N VAL A 389 11.33 -0.57 -30.80
CA VAL A 389 10.86 -0.80 -29.44
C VAL A 389 9.66 0.10 -29.20
N TYR A 390 8.47 -0.51 -29.24
CA TYR A 390 7.21 0.12 -28.85
C TYR A 390 6.96 -0.14 -27.35
N PHE A 391 6.24 0.77 -26.71
CA PHE A 391 5.97 0.70 -25.27
C PHE A 391 4.49 0.95 -24.99
N ALA A 392 3.87 0.09 -24.20
CA ALA A 392 2.50 0.20 -23.76
C ALA A 392 2.43 0.22 -22.23
N SER A 393 1.72 1.19 -21.67
CA SER A 393 1.44 1.31 -20.23
C SER A 393 0.02 0.87 -19.92
N ALA A 394 -0.14 -0.09 -19.01
CA ALA A 394 -1.45 -0.58 -18.56
C ALA A 394 -2.23 0.46 -17.72
N ALA A 395 -1.52 1.43 -17.14
CA ALA A 395 -2.10 2.61 -16.52
C ALA A 395 -2.13 3.80 -17.50
N PRO A 396 -3.08 4.74 -17.34
CA PRO A 396 -3.01 6.08 -17.92
C PRO A 396 -1.78 6.86 -17.46
N GLU A 397 -1.56 8.04 -18.02
CA GLU A 397 -0.46 8.91 -17.59
C GLU A 397 -0.60 9.31 -16.12
N ILE A 398 0.43 9.00 -15.33
CA ILE A 398 0.52 9.46 -13.94
C ILE A 398 1.03 10.90 -13.96
N ARG A 399 0.13 11.83 -13.63
CA ARG A 399 0.35 13.29 -13.76
C ARG A 399 0.34 14.02 -12.41
N PHE A 400 -0.22 13.39 -11.39
CA PHE A 400 -0.43 13.99 -10.06
C PHE A 400 0.06 13.05 -8.95
N PRO A 401 0.54 13.60 -7.82
CA PRO A 401 0.99 12.79 -6.69
C PRO A 401 -0.19 12.12 -5.97
N ASN A 402 -0.02 10.88 -5.51
CA ASN A 402 -0.99 10.30 -4.58
C ASN A 402 -0.79 10.87 -3.16
N VAL A 403 -1.87 11.29 -2.52
CA VAL A 403 -1.87 11.87 -1.17
C VAL A 403 -2.67 11.02 -0.16
N TYR A 404 -3.02 9.81 -0.57
CA TYR A 404 -3.87 8.89 0.18
C TYR A 404 -3.10 7.68 0.73
N GLY A 405 -1.79 7.63 0.53
CA GLY A 405 -0.88 6.65 1.13
C GLY A 405 -0.05 5.84 0.15
N ILE A 406 -0.22 6.00 -1.17
CA ILE A 406 0.73 5.44 -2.16
C ILE A 406 1.92 6.40 -2.25
N ASP A 407 3.13 5.89 -2.07
CA ASP A 407 4.31 6.73 -2.24
C ASP A 407 4.54 6.97 -3.74
N MET A 408 4.20 8.18 -4.18
CA MET A 408 4.51 8.70 -5.51
C MET A 408 5.40 9.91 -5.37
N PRO A 409 6.36 10.16 -6.27
CA PRO A 409 7.25 11.32 -6.19
C PRO A 409 6.48 12.65 -6.36
N SER A 410 7.15 13.79 -6.23
CA SER A 410 6.46 15.07 -6.45
C SER A 410 6.04 15.24 -7.90
N ALA A 411 5.07 16.13 -8.16
CA ALA A 411 4.54 16.36 -9.50
C ALA A 411 5.66 16.67 -10.51
N ASN A 412 6.66 17.46 -10.12
CA ASN A 412 7.79 17.84 -10.96
C ASN A 412 8.70 16.66 -11.37
N GLU A 413 8.70 15.58 -10.60
CA GLU A 413 9.47 14.37 -10.88
C GLU A 413 8.68 13.34 -11.73
N LEU A 414 7.38 13.55 -11.94
CA LEU A 414 6.55 12.71 -12.79
C LEU A 414 6.79 13.07 -14.25
N ILE A 415 7.09 12.08 -15.08
CA ILE A 415 7.34 12.33 -16.50
C ILE A 415 6.07 12.80 -17.23
N GLY A 416 4.89 12.34 -16.78
CA GLY A 416 3.59 12.74 -17.30
C GLY A 416 3.13 14.14 -16.89
N HIS A 417 3.77 14.76 -15.89
CA HIS A 417 3.35 16.07 -15.42
C HIS A 417 3.68 17.15 -16.46
N GLY A 418 2.64 17.84 -16.95
CA GLY A 418 2.76 18.94 -17.92
C GLY A 418 3.29 18.54 -19.31
N ARG A 419 3.20 17.25 -19.68
CA ARG A 419 3.71 16.73 -20.96
C ARG A 419 2.67 15.91 -21.71
N GLU A 420 2.70 16.02 -23.03
CA GLU A 420 1.93 15.17 -23.93
C GLU A 420 2.62 13.83 -24.17
N CYS A 421 1.86 12.82 -24.60
CA CYS A 421 2.38 11.47 -24.84
C CYS A 421 3.58 11.45 -25.83
N SER A 422 3.57 12.32 -26.85
CA SER A 422 4.67 12.44 -27.82
C SER A 422 5.98 12.93 -27.19
N GLU A 423 5.90 13.86 -26.24
CA GLU A 423 7.05 14.37 -25.50
C GLU A 423 7.61 13.29 -24.57
N ILE A 424 6.73 12.55 -23.89
CA ILE A 424 7.12 11.43 -23.04
C ILE A 424 7.81 10.33 -23.86
N ASN A 425 7.25 9.98 -25.03
CA ASN A 425 7.83 9.01 -25.96
C ASN A 425 9.27 9.38 -26.34
N ALA A 426 9.50 10.66 -26.66
CA ALA A 426 10.83 11.16 -26.99
C ALA A 426 11.80 11.08 -25.81
N LEU A 427 11.34 11.39 -24.59
CA LEU A 427 12.15 11.32 -23.36
C LEU A 427 12.58 9.89 -23.02
N ILE A 428 11.67 8.91 -23.15
CA ILE A 428 12.00 7.49 -22.90
C ILE A 428 12.65 6.80 -24.11
N LYS A 429 12.71 7.47 -25.26
CA LYS A 429 13.34 7.01 -26.51
C LYS A 429 12.70 5.76 -27.12
N ALA A 430 11.38 5.63 -26.98
CA ALA A 430 10.60 4.60 -27.67
C ALA A 430 10.29 4.99 -29.12
N ASP A 431 10.09 3.98 -29.98
CA ASP A 431 9.62 4.19 -31.36
C ASP A 431 8.11 4.48 -31.42
N GLY A 432 7.39 4.19 -30.34
CA GLY A 432 5.99 4.55 -30.12
C GLY A 432 5.60 4.24 -28.69
N LEU A 433 4.76 5.10 -28.11
CA LEU A 433 4.27 5.00 -26.74
C LEU A 433 2.75 5.13 -26.73
N ILE A 434 2.11 4.22 -26.02
CA ILE A 434 0.66 4.21 -25.83
C ILE A 434 0.33 4.00 -24.36
N TYR A 435 -0.63 4.77 -23.87
CA TYR A 435 -1.19 4.64 -22.52
C TYR A 435 -2.59 4.05 -22.60
N GLN A 436 -2.99 3.34 -21.54
CA GLN A 436 -4.39 3.00 -21.32
C GLN A 436 -5.24 4.26 -21.17
N ASP A 437 -6.43 4.30 -21.78
CA ASP A 437 -7.40 5.38 -21.50
C ASP A 437 -7.98 5.21 -20.09
N LEU A 438 -8.21 6.32 -19.38
CA LEU A 438 -8.71 6.27 -18.00
C LEU A 438 -10.10 5.64 -17.93
N GLU A 439 -10.97 5.93 -18.89
CA GLU A 439 -12.31 5.37 -18.99
C GLU A 439 -12.27 3.86 -19.20
N ASP A 440 -11.31 3.37 -20.01
CA ASP A 440 -11.13 1.94 -20.22
C ASP A 440 -10.51 1.25 -19.00
N LEU A 441 -9.60 1.91 -18.27
CA LEU A 441 -9.10 1.39 -17.00
C LEU A 441 -10.24 1.24 -15.97
N ILE A 442 -11.08 2.27 -15.83
CA ILE A 442 -12.26 2.24 -14.96
C ILE A 442 -13.18 1.09 -15.39
N ALA A 443 -13.50 0.99 -16.69
CA ALA A 443 -14.36 -0.06 -17.21
C ALA A 443 -13.79 -1.47 -17.00
N ALA A 444 -12.46 -1.65 -17.14
CA ALA A 444 -11.79 -2.94 -16.94
C ALA A 444 -11.92 -3.46 -15.51
N VAL A 445 -11.83 -2.56 -14.52
CA VAL A 445 -11.97 -2.88 -13.10
C VAL A 445 -13.46 -3.02 -12.72
N GLN A 446 -14.31 -2.10 -13.20
CA GLN A 446 -15.75 -2.07 -12.92
C GLN A 446 -16.49 -3.30 -13.49
N GLN A 447 -15.96 -3.93 -14.55
CA GLN A 447 -16.54 -5.15 -15.11
C GLN A 447 -16.68 -6.28 -14.07
N GLU A 448 -15.75 -6.37 -13.11
CA GLU A 448 -15.78 -7.39 -12.05
C GLU A 448 -16.77 -7.05 -10.94
N ASN A 449 -17.08 -5.76 -10.73
CA ASN A 449 -18.13 -5.33 -9.82
C ASN A 449 -18.80 -4.03 -10.29
N PRO A 450 -19.91 -4.13 -11.05
CA PRO A 450 -20.63 -2.96 -11.56
C PRO A 450 -21.27 -2.07 -10.50
N SER A 451 -21.36 -2.52 -9.23
CA SER A 451 -21.89 -1.68 -8.15
C SER A 451 -20.96 -0.54 -7.78
N ILE A 452 -19.67 -0.65 -8.11
CA ILE A 452 -18.70 0.44 -7.92
C ILE A 452 -18.85 1.39 -9.10
N THR A 453 -19.36 2.59 -8.83
CA THR A 453 -19.62 3.60 -9.88
C THR A 453 -18.49 4.62 -10.02
N GLN A 454 -17.60 4.70 -9.03
CA GLN A 454 -16.51 5.67 -8.99
C GLN A 454 -15.28 5.04 -8.35
N PHE A 455 -14.10 5.49 -8.75
CA PHE A 455 -12.82 5.09 -8.18
C PHE A 455 -12.03 6.33 -7.76
N GLU A 456 -11.08 6.15 -6.85
CA GLU A 456 -10.08 7.17 -6.57
C GLU A 456 -9.01 7.13 -7.68
N THR A 457 -9.03 8.15 -8.55
CA THR A 457 -8.22 8.26 -9.78
C THR A 457 -7.31 9.49 -9.79
N SER A 458 -7.10 10.15 -8.64
CA SER A 458 -6.45 11.47 -8.54
C SER A 458 -5.09 11.52 -9.23
N VAL A 459 -4.33 10.43 -9.19
CA VAL A 459 -3.00 10.33 -9.80
C VAL A 459 -3.01 10.53 -11.33
N PHE A 460 -4.15 10.27 -11.96
CA PHE A 460 -4.36 10.39 -13.41
C PHE A 460 -5.03 11.71 -13.78
N ASN A 461 -6.13 12.08 -13.10
CA ASN A 461 -6.99 13.20 -13.49
C ASN A 461 -6.89 14.44 -12.55
N GLY A 462 -6.21 14.33 -11.41
CA GLY A 462 -6.06 15.42 -10.45
C GLY A 462 -7.30 15.68 -9.59
N GLU A 463 -8.32 14.82 -9.66
CA GLU A 463 -9.55 14.94 -8.89
C GLU A 463 -9.43 14.19 -7.56
N TYR A 464 -9.13 14.93 -6.49
CA TYR A 464 -9.00 14.40 -5.13
C TYR A 464 -10.36 14.39 -4.42
N ILE A 465 -10.89 13.20 -4.16
CA ILE A 465 -12.27 13.01 -3.69
C ILE A 465 -12.55 13.60 -2.30
N THR A 466 -11.52 13.79 -1.47
CA THR A 466 -11.67 14.37 -0.12
C THR A 466 -11.97 15.87 -0.13
N GLY A 467 -11.81 16.55 -1.28
CA GLY A 467 -12.18 17.95 -1.47
C GLY A 467 -11.29 18.98 -0.76
N ASP A 468 -10.24 18.55 -0.05
CA ASP A 468 -9.34 19.40 0.74
C ASP A 468 -7.93 19.52 0.16
N ILE A 469 -7.70 18.96 -1.04
CA ILE A 469 -6.42 19.03 -1.75
C ILE A 469 -6.44 20.17 -2.75
N ASN A 470 -5.52 21.12 -2.55
CA ASN A 470 -5.31 22.26 -3.45
C ASN A 470 -3.81 22.38 -3.78
N GLN A 471 -3.48 23.29 -4.71
CA GLN A 471 -2.08 23.50 -5.11
C GLN A 471 -1.18 23.85 -3.92
N SER A 472 -1.66 24.65 -2.95
CA SER A 472 -0.89 25.00 -1.75
C SER A 472 -0.58 23.78 -0.86
N TYR A 473 -1.46 22.78 -0.81
CA TYR A 473 -1.15 21.51 -0.14
C TYR A 473 -0.04 20.76 -0.87
N LEU A 474 -0.13 20.65 -2.20
CA LEU A 474 0.85 19.94 -3.03
C LEU A 474 2.23 20.61 -2.98
N ASP A 475 2.28 21.94 -3.02
CA ASP A 475 3.52 22.72 -2.94
C ASP A 475 4.23 22.52 -1.59
N ARG A 476 3.46 22.46 -0.49
CA ARG A 476 4.00 22.15 0.85
C ARG A 476 4.55 20.72 0.92
N LEU A 477 3.86 19.77 0.31
CA LEU A 477 4.31 18.37 0.24
C LEU A 477 5.63 18.24 -0.54
N ASP A 478 5.77 18.97 -1.65
CA ASP A 478 7.01 19.02 -2.44
C ASP A 478 8.15 19.67 -1.64
N ALA A 479 7.88 20.79 -0.95
CA ALA A 479 8.86 21.45 -0.09
C ALA A 479 9.38 20.52 1.02
N ALA A 480 8.49 19.83 1.74
CA ALA A 480 8.87 18.92 2.82
C ALA A 480 9.77 17.77 2.33
N ARG A 481 9.52 17.25 1.12
CA ARG A 481 10.37 16.20 0.53
C ARG A 481 11.76 16.70 0.15
N ASN A 482 11.85 17.91 -0.40
CA ASN A 482 13.13 18.53 -0.74
C ASN A 482 14.00 18.74 0.50
N ASP A 483 13.39 19.08 1.64
CA ASP A 483 14.12 19.25 2.90
C ASP A 483 14.68 17.92 3.43
N VAL A 484 13.92 16.82 3.36
CA VAL A 484 14.40 15.47 3.71
C VAL A 484 15.56 15.04 2.79
N ALA A 485 15.47 15.34 1.49
CA ALA A 485 16.53 15.02 0.53
C ALA A 485 17.80 15.87 0.73
N ARG A 486 17.66 17.11 1.20
CA ARG A 486 18.79 18.05 1.45
C ARG A 486 19.52 17.77 2.76
N HIS A 487 18.82 17.35 3.82
CA HIS A 487 19.42 17.05 5.13
C HIS A 487 19.83 15.58 5.27
N GLY A 488 20.23 14.96 4.15
CA GLY A 488 20.48 13.52 4.06
C GLY A 488 21.34 12.98 5.21
N GLY A 489 20.74 12.13 6.04
CA GLY A 489 21.45 11.23 6.95
C GLY A 489 21.67 11.70 8.39
N GLU A 490 21.32 12.93 8.79
CA GLU A 490 21.52 13.35 10.20
C GLU A 490 20.41 12.86 11.15
N GLY A 491 19.27 12.37 10.63
CA GLY A 491 18.13 11.91 11.44
C GLY A 491 18.13 10.42 11.82
N GLU A 492 19.05 9.60 11.31
CA GLU A 492 19.10 8.17 11.69
C GLU A 492 19.64 7.97 13.12
N GLU A 493 20.51 8.87 13.61
CA GLU A 493 21.04 8.79 14.98
C GLU A 493 20.10 9.44 16.02
N ASP A 494 19.42 10.54 15.69
CA ASP A 494 18.57 11.27 16.64
C ASP A 494 17.17 10.64 16.87
N ALA A 495 16.73 9.76 15.97
CA ALA A 495 15.43 9.08 16.09
C ALA A 495 15.49 7.76 16.90
N ASN A 496 16.67 7.35 17.37
CA ASN A 496 16.80 6.32 18.40
C ASN A 496 16.38 6.89 19.76
N LEU A 497 15.08 7.09 19.94
CA LEU A 497 14.47 7.14 21.27
C LEU A 497 14.49 5.72 21.86
N GLU A 498 15.69 5.20 22.07
CA GLU A 498 15.94 4.09 22.98
C GLU A 498 15.77 4.62 24.41
N LEU A 499 14.52 4.82 24.82
CA LEU A 499 14.14 4.85 26.24
C LEU A 499 14.31 3.42 26.78
N HIS A 500 15.54 2.91 26.79
CA HIS A 500 15.89 1.63 27.37
C HIS A 500 15.86 1.73 28.89
N ASN A 501 15.23 0.75 29.51
CA ASN A 501 15.85 0.05 30.62
C ASN A 501 15.89 -1.42 30.20
N GLU A 502 16.95 -1.87 29.55
CA GLU A 502 17.42 -3.26 29.66
C GLU A 502 18.83 -3.42 29.07
N ASN A 503 19.68 -4.13 29.81
CA ASN A 503 21.06 -4.45 29.48
C ASN A 503 21.10 -5.50 28.36
N ASP A 504 21.82 -5.21 27.29
CA ASP A 504 22.34 -6.23 26.38
C ASP A 504 23.45 -7.00 27.11
N ASP A 505 23.11 -8.13 27.75
CA ASP A 505 24.08 -9.16 28.11
C ASP A 505 24.04 -10.26 27.03
N ASP A 506 25.13 -10.31 26.25
CA ASP A 506 25.64 -11.30 25.27
C ASP A 506 24.76 -12.48 24.80
#